data_AF-A0A3N6AET5-F1
#
_entry.id   AF-A0A3N6AET5-F1
#
_cell.length_a   1.000
_cell.length_b   1.000
_cell.length_c   1.000
_cell.angle_alpha   90.00
_cell.angle_beta   90.00
_cell.angle_gamma   90.00
#
_symmetry.space_group_name_H-M   'P 1'
#
loop_
_entity.id
_entity.type
_entity.pdbx_description
1 polymer ?
#
loop_
_entity_poly.entity_id
_entity_poly.type
_entity_poly.pdbx_seq_one_letter_code
_entity_poly.pdbx_strand_id
1 'polypeptide(L)'
;MEGQPLKIALPHDNPHSSGFSRRQFLQLTAAAGTALSSGLFSACGAGITLPRQALPNPFVENGRPLLVVVHGEDLRAMLRAGIGALGGLDRLTGFGQEALLRGNYVAAQPYPVTTAPEFVIAVSEELRGAGFLRTTLFDSHGTELIPGVRPEKNLSKLGVLERVQEHGVDVVVRDFFDPDEFRFVRSPK
;
A
#
# COMPACT_ATOMS: atom_id res chain seq x y z
N MET A 1 -3.68 -23.44 80.80
CA MET A 1 -2.87 -22.74 79.78
C MET A 1 -3.86 -22.03 78.88
N GLU A 2 -3.99 -20.73 79.06
CA GLU A 2 -5.04 -19.91 78.45
C GLU A 2 -4.36 -18.63 77.96
N GLY A 3 -4.42 -18.42 76.65
CA GLY A 3 -3.60 -17.45 75.92
C GLY A 3 -4.05 -16.01 76.15
N GLN A 4 -3.09 -15.14 76.42
CA GLN A 4 -3.30 -13.71 76.64
C GLN A 4 -3.54 -12.99 75.29
N PRO A 5 -4.56 -12.10 75.18
CA PRO A 5 -4.86 -11.42 73.94
C PRO A 5 -3.86 -10.29 73.64
N LEU A 6 -3.39 -10.26 72.40
CA LEU A 6 -2.45 -9.27 71.85
C LEU A 6 -3.18 -7.92 71.65
N LYS A 7 -2.75 -6.87 72.35
CA LYS A 7 -3.18 -5.48 72.10
C LYS A 7 -2.27 -4.85 71.05
N ILE A 8 -2.82 -4.52 69.88
CA ILE A 8 -2.13 -3.73 68.85
C ILE A 8 -2.48 -2.26 69.08
N ALA A 9 -1.46 -1.45 69.38
CA ALA A 9 -1.60 0.01 69.46
C ALA A 9 -1.70 0.60 68.05
N LEU A 10 -2.69 1.45 67.81
CA LEU A 10 -2.77 2.26 66.59
C LEU A 10 -1.80 3.44 66.72
N PRO A 11 -1.00 3.74 65.68
CA PRO A 11 -0.08 4.88 65.74
C PRO A 11 -0.86 6.20 65.81
N HIS A 12 -0.39 7.07 66.71
CA HIS A 12 -0.81 8.46 66.83
C HIS A 12 -0.59 9.22 65.52
N ASP A 13 -1.64 9.87 65.03
CA ASP A 13 -1.55 10.86 63.95
C ASP A 13 -0.65 12.03 64.39
N ASN A 14 0.41 12.29 63.62
CA ASN A 14 1.21 13.50 63.73
C ASN A 14 1.01 14.34 62.45
N PRO A 15 0.64 15.63 62.54
CA PRO A 15 0.02 16.35 61.42
C PRO A 15 1.06 17.15 60.64
N HIS A 16 1.93 16.50 59.86
CA HIS A 16 2.69 17.19 58.81
C HIS A 16 3.05 16.21 57.69
N SER A 17 2.04 15.79 56.92
CA SER A 17 2.31 15.31 55.57
C SER A 17 2.41 16.53 54.65
N SER A 18 3.62 16.89 54.25
CA SER A 18 3.85 17.67 53.02
C SER A 18 3.54 16.79 51.81
N GLY A 19 2.30 16.29 51.77
CA GLY A 19 1.78 15.39 50.78
C GLY A 19 1.36 16.18 49.56
N PHE A 20 1.74 15.66 48.40
CA PHE A 20 1.37 16.16 47.09
C PHE A 20 -0.12 16.55 47.04
N SER A 21 -0.41 17.84 46.96
CA SER A 21 -1.80 18.31 47.01
C SER A 21 -2.55 17.86 45.75
N ARG A 22 -3.87 17.68 45.85
CA ARG A 22 -4.72 17.35 44.68
C ARG A 22 -4.52 18.32 43.53
N ARG A 23 -4.28 19.61 43.82
CA ARG A 23 -3.99 20.62 42.81
C ARG A 23 -2.64 20.37 42.14
N GLN A 24 -1.59 20.04 42.90
CA GLN A 24 -0.29 19.67 42.33
C GLN A 24 -0.37 18.38 41.52
N PHE A 25 -1.17 17.41 41.96
CA PHE A 25 -1.45 16.19 41.18
C PHE A 25 -2.15 16.48 39.88
N LEU A 26 -3.21 17.29 39.89
CA LEU A 26 -3.92 17.70 38.67
C LEU A 26 -3.05 18.54 37.73
N GLN A 27 -2.16 19.38 38.27
CA GLN A 27 -1.22 20.15 37.46
C GLN A 27 -0.14 19.26 36.84
N LEU A 28 0.37 18.27 37.59
CA LEU A 28 1.37 17.33 37.08
C LEU A 28 0.78 16.37 36.05
N THR A 29 -0.46 15.90 36.24
CA THR A 29 -1.15 15.06 35.25
C THR A 29 -1.57 15.85 34.01
N ALA A 30 -1.97 17.12 34.15
CA ALA A 30 -2.23 18.00 33.02
C ALA A 30 -0.94 18.30 32.22
N ALA A 31 0.17 18.58 32.90
CA ALA A 31 1.47 18.82 32.27
C ALA A 31 2.07 17.57 31.62
N ALA A 32 1.93 16.40 32.26
CA ALA A 32 2.31 15.12 31.66
C ALA A 32 1.41 14.77 30.47
N GLY A 33 0.11 15.06 30.56
CA GLY A 33 -0.84 14.89 29.46
C GLY A 33 -0.51 15.76 28.24
N THR A 34 -0.13 17.03 28.45
CA THR A 34 0.29 17.92 27.36
C THR A 34 1.67 17.59 26.80
N ALA A 35 2.63 17.15 27.62
CA ALA A 35 3.94 16.71 27.16
C ALA A 35 3.87 15.40 26.36
N LEU A 36 3.05 14.44 26.79
CA LEU A 36 2.83 13.19 26.06
C LEU A 36 2.04 13.42 24.76
N SER A 37 1.03 14.30 24.76
CA SER A 37 0.30 14.63 23.53
C SER A 37 1.16 15.42 22.54
N SER A 38 1.94 16.41 22.99
CA SER A 38 2.85 17.14 22.09
C SER A 38 4.00 16.27 21.54
N GLY A 39 4.51 15.30 22.31
CA GLY A 39 5.46 14.29 21.82
C GLY A 39 4.85 13.30 20.81
N LEU A 40 3.59 12.91 21.02
CA LEU A 40 2.84 12.03 20.10
C LEU A 40 2.47 12.73 18.78
N PHE A 41 2.22 14.04 18.79
CA PHE A 41 1.95 14.79 17.55
C PHE A 41 3.22 15.25 16.83
N SER A 42 4.36 15.38 17.52
CA SER A 42 5.64 15.74 16.87
C SER A 42 6.27 14.55 16.13
N ALA A 43 5.94 13.31 16.52
CA ALA A 43 6.36 12.11 15.80
C ALA A 43 5.46 11.74 14.60
N CYS A 44 4.31 12.42 14.42
CA CYS A 44 3.37 12.17 13.33
C CYS A 44 3.57 13.11 12.12
N GLY A 45 4.77 13.65 11.97
CA GLY A 45 5.23 14.30 10.74
C GLY A 45 5.77 13.28 9.75
N ALA A 46 5.05 12.18 9.48
CA ALA A 46 5.36 11.35 8.33
C ALA A 46 5.36 12.28 7.11
N GLY A 47 6.53 12.51 6.50
CA GLY A 47 6.77 13.63 5.59
C GLY A 47 5.73 13.71 4.48
N ILE A 48 4.70 14.55 4.69
CA ILE A 48 3.60 14.71 3.73
C ILE A 48 4.17 15.46 2.54
N THR A 49 4.37 14.74 1.45
CA THR A 49 4.83 15.30 0.19
C THR A 49 3.66 15.88 -0.60
N LEU A 50 3.96 16.81 -1.50
CA LEU A 50 2.98 17.28 -2.49
C LEU A 50 2.70 16.16 -3.49
N PRO A 51 1.47 16.09 -4.04
CA PRO A 51 1.16 15.11 -5.07
C PRO A 51 2.04 15.35 -6.29
N ARG A 52 2.50 14.24 -6.87
CA ARG A 52 3.05 14.24 -8.22
C ARG A 52 2.03 14.94 -9.12
N GLN A 53 2.49 15.87 -9.94
CA GLN A 53 1.68 16.39 -11.04
C GLN A 53 1.40 15.22 -12.00
N ALA A 54 0.13 14.81 -12.09
CA ALA A 54 -0.27 13.75 -13.00
C ALA A 54 -0.09 14.23 -14.44
N LEU A 55 0.57 13.43 -15.27
CA LEU A 55 0.58 13.65 -16.71
C LEU A 55 -0.84 13.39 -17.25
N PRO A 56 -1.33 14.21 -18.20
CA PRO A 56 -2.67 14.03 -18.75
C PRO A 56 -2.77 12.68 -19.49
N ASN A 57 -3.93 12.03 -19.47
CA ASN A 57 -4.15 10.79 -20.21
C ASN A 57 -3.91 11.04 -21.72
N PRO A 58 -2.97 10.32 -22.37
CA PRO A 58 -2.65 10.56 -23.78
C PRO A 58 -3.62 9.84 -24.75
N PHE A 59 -4.49 8.96 -24.23
CA PHE A 59 -5.49 8.21 -25.00
C PHE A 59 -6.86 8.88 -24.92
N VAL A 60 -6.97 10.03 -25.60
CA VAL A 60 -8.18 10.88 -25.59
C VAL A 60 -8.55 11.26 -27.03
N GLU A 61 -9.85 11.29 -27.32
CA GLU A 61 -10.41 11.78 -28.58
C GLU A 61 -11.58 12.72 -28.28
N ASN A 62 -11.61 13.90 -28.93
CA ASN A 62 -12.64 14.93 -28.70
C ASN A 62 -12.86 15.28 -27.21
N GLY A 63 -11.77 15.28 -26.42
CA GLY A 63 -11.79 15.57 -24.99
C GLY A 63 -12.32 14.44 -24.10
N ARG A 64 -12.57 13.24 -24.65
CA ARG A 64 -13.04 12.07 -23.89
C ARG A 64 -12.01 10.94 -23.90
N PRO A 65 -11.78 10.24 -22.77
CA PRO A 65 -10.94 9.05 -22.75
C PRO A 65 -11.42 7.99 -23.74
N LEU A 66 -10.49 7.36 -24.45
CA LEU A 66 -10.78 6.25 -25.35
C LEU A 66 -11.06 4.97 -24.55
N LEU A 67 -12.08 4.24 -24.97
CA LEU A 67 -12.34 2.85 -24.59
C LEU A 67 -12.39 2.02 -25.86
N VAL A 68 -11.54 1.00 -25.93
CA VAL A 68 -11.50 0.07 -27.05
C VAL A 68 -11.92 -1.31 -26.53
N VAL A 69 -12.87 -1.93 -27.23
CA VAL A 69 -13.30 -3.31 -26.96
C VAL A 69 -12.97 -4.15 -28.19
N VAL A 70 -12.19 -5.19 -27.98
CA VAL A 70 -11.79 -6.14 -29.03
C VAL A 70 -12.31 -7.52 -28.67
N HIS A 71 -12.81 -8.26 -29.66
CA HIS A 71 -13.27 -9.64 -29.50
C HIS A 71 -12.46 -10.57 -30.41
N GLY A 72 -12.22 -11.78 -29.95
CA GLY A 72 -11.47 -12.81 -30.69
C GLY A 72 -11.02 -13.94 -29.76
N GLU A 73 -10.22 -14.85 -30.31
CA GLU A 73 -9.67 -16.00 -29.57
C GLU A 73 -8.15 -15.94 -29.44
N ASP A 74 -7.47 -15.16 -30.30
CA ASP A 74 -6.02 -14.95 -30.22
C ASP A 74 -5.70 -13.72 -29.37
N LEU A 75 -5.20 -13.97 -28.15
CA LEU A 75 -4.83 -12.94 -27.18
C LEU A 75 -3.88 -11.89 -27.76
N ARG A 76 -2.86 -12.29 -28.52
CA ARG A 76 -1.81 -11.38 -29.01
C ARG A 76 -2.31 -10.55 -30.20
N ALA A 77 -3.10 -11.16 -31.08
CA ALA A 77 -3.75 -10.44 -32.17
C ALA A 77 -4.75 -9.42 -31.62
N MET A 78 -5.56 -9.81 -30.63
CA MET A 78 -6.50 -8.91 -29.96
C MET A 78 -5.80 -7.75 -29.25
N LEU A 79 -4.73 -8.03 -28.51
CA LEU A 79 -3.96 -7.01 -27.81
C LEU A 79 -3.39 -5.97 -28.80
N ARG A 80 -2.76 -6.44 -29.89
CA ARG A 80 -2.22 -5.56 -30.94
C ARG A 80 -3.30 -4.73 -31.63
N ALA A 81 -4.45 -5.33 -31.93
CA ALA A 81 -5.59 -4.60 -32.48
C ALA A 81 -6.08 -3.51 -31.51
N GLY A 82 -6.15 -3.82 -30.20
CA GLY A 82 -6.53 -2.88 -29.16
C GLY A 82 -5.56 -1.70 -29.04
N ILE A 83 -4.25 -1.99 -28.99
CA ILE A 83 -3.18 -0.97 -28.97
C ILE A 83 -3.25 -0.10 -30.22
N GLY A 84 -3.42 -0.70 -31.40
CA GLY A 84 -3.55 0.03 -32.66
C GLY A 84 -4.76 0.98 -32.65
N ALA A 85 -5.91 0.53 -32.17
CA ALA A 85 -7.13 1.34 -32.06
C ALA A 85 -7.02 2.46 -31.00
N LEU A 86 -6.19 2.30 -29.96
CA LEU A 86 -5.81 3.39 -29.05
C LEU A 86 -4.89 4.44 -29.71
N GLY A 87 -4.40 4.16 -30.92
CA GLY A 87 -3.47 5.01 -31.65
C GLY A 87 -2.00 4.75 -31.32
N GLY A 88 -1.66 3.54 -30.87
CA GLY A 88 -0.29 3.07 -30.63
C GLY A 88 0.30 3.45 -29.27
N LEU A 89 1.41 2.78 -28.92
CA LEU A 89 2.14 3.03 -27.67
C LEU A 89 3.07 4.25 -27.72
N ASP A 90 3.34 4.82 -28.90
CA ASP A 90 4.19 6.01 -29.07
C ASP A 90 3.69 7.21 -28.24
N ARG A 91 2.38 7.23 -27.95
CA ARG A 91 1.72 8.21 -27.08
C ARG A 91 2.22 8.19 -25.64
N LEU A 92 2.91 7.13 -25.23
CA LEU A 92 3.50 6.96 -23.90
C LEU A 92 4.97 7.41 -23.82
N THR A 93 5.62 7.77 -24.94
CA THR A 93 7.06 8.12 -24.97
C THR A 93 7.45 9.25 -24.01
N GLY A 94 6.53 10.16 -23.69
CA GLY A 94 6.75 11.25 -22.71
C GLY A 94 6.62 10.85 -21.22
N PHE A 95 6.23 9.61 -20.92
CA PHE A 95 5.95 9.14 -19.54
C PHE A 95 7.15 8.44 -18.90
N GLY A 96 8.22 8.21 -19.66
CA GLY A 96 9.39 7.45 -19.26
C GLY A 96 9.52 6.14 -20.02
N GLN A 97 10.57 5.39 -19.71
CA GLN A 97 10.91 4.13 -20.39
C GLN A 97 10.68 2.90 -19.53
N GLU A 98 10.09 3.06 -18.34
CA GLU A 98 9.77 1.97 -17.43
C GLU A 98 8.26 1.88 -17.23
N ALA A 99 7.74 0.66 -17.22
CA ALA A 99 6.32 0.39 -17.03
C ALA A 99 6.09 -0.45 -15.77
N LEU A 100 5.18 0.02 -14.91
CA LEU A 100 4.67 -0.74 -13.79
C LEU A 100 3.30 -1.31 -14.17
N LEU A 101 3.19 -2.63 -14.26
CA LEU A 101 1.95 -3.34 -14.53
C LEU A 101 1.27 -3.72 -13.22
N ARG A 102 -0.05 -3.63 -13.18
CA ARG A 102 -0.86 -4.12 -12.07
C ARG A 102 -1.91 -5.09 -12.58
N GLY A 103 -1.92 -6.31 -12.07
CA GLY A 103 -2.97 -7.29 -12.34
C GLY A 103 -4.04 -7.32 -11.27
N ASN A 104 -5.00 -8.24 -11.42
CA ASN A 104 -6.00 -8.55 -10.41
C ASN A 104 -5.68 -9.90 -9.75
N TYR A 105 -5.10 -9.89 -8.54
CA TYR A 105 -4.64 -11.10 -7.83
C TYR A 105 -5.09 -11.20 -6.37
N VAL A 106 -6.14 -10.45 -6.02
CA VAL A 106 -6.68 -10.41 -4.64
C VAL A 106 -7.03 -11.80 -4.10
N ALA A 107 -7.44 -12.73 -4.97
CA ALA A 107 -7.70 -14.12 -4.64
C ALA A 107 -7.07 -15.05 -5.69
N ALA A 108 -6.61 -16.23 -5.26
CA ALA A 108 -6.07 -17.27 -6.15
C ALA A 108 -7.18 -18.06 -6.86
N GLN A 109 -7.98 -17.37 -7.69
CA GLN A 109 -9.00 -17.97 -8.56
C GLN A 109 -8.48 -18.00 -9.99
N PRO A 110 -8.92 -18.93 -10.85
CA PRO A 110 -8.48 -18.95 -12.24
C PRO A 110 -9.03 -17.75 -13.04
N TYR A 111 -8.42 -17.48 -14.18
CA TYR A 111 -8.98 -16.60 -15.22
C TYR A 111 -10.44 -16.99 -15.54
N PRO A 112 -11.37 -16.04 -15.76
CA PRO A 112 -11.16 -14.59 -15.93
C PRO A 112 -11.22 -13.77 -14.64
N VAL A 113 -11.28 -14.39 -13.46
CA VAL A 113 -11.33 -13.65 -12.19
C VAL A 113 -10.01 -12.95 -11.95
N THR A 114 -8.89 -13.65 -12.17
CA THR A 114 -7.55 -13.08 -12.09
C THR A 114 -6.96 -12.83 -13.46
N THR A 115 -6.03 -11.89 -13.53
CA THR A 115 -5.24 -11.65 -14.75
C THR A 115 -4.43 -12.90 -15.08
N ALA A 116 -4.48 -13.37 -16.33
CA ALA A 116 -3.65 -14.49 -16.78
C ALA A 116 -2.18 -14.05 -16.97
N PRO A 117 -1.19 -14.88 -16.62
CA PRO A 117 0.22 -14.52 -16.80
C PRO A 117 0.58 -14.26 -18.27
N GLU A 118 -0.03 -14.98 -19.20
CA GLU A 118 0.15 -14.79 -20.64
C GLU A 118 -0.24 -13.38 -21.10
N PHE A 119 -1.22 -12.76 -20.44
CA PHE A 119 -1.62 -11.39 -20.73
C PHE A 119 -0.57 -10.38 -20.26
N VAL A 120 -0.02 -10.57 -19.06
CA VAL A 120 1.08 -9.73 -18.54
C VAL A 120 2.30 -9.81 -19.44
N ILE A 121 2.67 -11.03 -19.85
CA ILE A 121 3.78 -11.30 -20.76
C ILE A 121 3.54 -10.60 -22.11
N ALA A 122 2.35 -10.77 -22.70
CA ALA A 122 2.04 -10.14 -23.98
C ALA A 122 2.11 -8.61 -23.92
N VAL A 123 1.59 -7.99 -22.86
CA VAL A 123 1.70 -6.53 -22.66
C VAL A 123 3.16 -6.09 -22.50
N SER A 124 3.95 -6.83 -21.72
CA SER A 124 5.38 -6.53 -21.56
C SER A 124 6.15 -6.61 -22.87
N GLU A 125 5.84 -7.60 -23.71
CA GLU A 125 6.47 -7.76 -25.02
C GLU A 125 6.13 -6.59 -25.97
N GLU A 126 4.88 -6.15 -26.00
CA GLU A 126 4.46 -4.99 -26.81
C GLU A 126 5.13 -3.69 -26.32
N LEU A 127 5.22 -3.48 -25.00
CA LEU A 127 5.92 -2.34 -24.41
C LEU A 127 7.41 -2.35 -24.75
N ARG A 128 8.08 -3.50 -24.63
CA ARG A 128 9.49 -3.65 -25.01
C ARG A 128 9.68 -3.39 -26.51
N GLY A 129 8.78 -3.89 -27.36
CA GLY A 129 8.77 -3.60 -28.79
C GLY A 129 8.61 -2.10 -29.11
N ALA A 130 7.90 -1.36 -28.26
CA ALA A 130 7.74 0.09 -28.33
C ALA A 130 8.89 0.89 -27.67
N GLY A 131 9.96 0.22 -27.22
CA GLY A 131 11.16 0.88 -26.68
C GLY A 131 11.17 1.10 -25.16
N PHE A 132 10.24 0.49 -24.41
CA PHE A 132 10.36 0.44 -22.95
C PHE A 132 11.52 -0.46 -22.54
N LEU A 133 12.33 0.00 -21.60
CA LEU A 133 13.53 -0.68 -21.13
C LEU A 133 13.24 -1.71 -20.04
N ARG A 134 12.22 -1.45 -19.21
CA ARG A 134 11.87 -2.32 -18.07
C ARG A 134 10.38 -2.40 -17.86
N THR A 135 9.90 -3.61 -17.61
CA THR A 135 8.53 -3.87 -17.17
C THR A 135 8.58 -4.56 -15.81
N THR A 136 7.81 -4.07 -14.86
CA THR A 136 7.68 -4.65 -13.52
C THR A 136 6.23 -4.94 -13.24
N LEU A 137 5.90 -6.17 -12.86
CA LEU A 137 4.61 -6.51 -12.27
C LEU A 137 4.62 -6.13 -10.79
N PHE A 138 3.68 -5.28 -10.42
CA PHE A 138 3.44 -4.88 -9.04
C PHE A 138 2.14 -5.49 -8.53
N ASP A 139 2.21 -6.02 -7.32
CA ASP A 139 1.03 -6.35 -6.53
C ASP A 139 1.21 -5.98 -5.06
N SER A 140 0.10 -5.76 -4.38
CA SER A 140 0.09 -5.43 -2.96
C SER A 140 -1.02 -6.17 -2.25
N HIS A 141 -0.98 -6.18 -0.92
CA HIS A 141 -2.09 -6.66 -0.12
C HIS A 141 -3.35 -5.84 -0.48
N GLY A 142 -4.38 -6.52 -1.00
CA GLY A 142 -5.65 -5.87 -1.32
C GLY A 142 -6.41 -5.44 -0.07
N THR A 143 -6.21 -6.18 1.03
CA THR A 143 -6.78 -5.97 2.36
C THR A 143 -6.03 -6.88 3.36
N GLU A 144 -5.61 -6.36 4.51
CA GLU A 144 -5.20 -7.20 5.67
C GLU A 144 -6.37 -8.02 6.26
N LEU A 145 -7.58 -7.91 5.68
CA LEU A 145 -8.79 -8.57 6.15
C LEU A 145 -8.66 -10.10 6.23
N ILE A 146 -7.63 -10.70 5.62
CA ILE A 146 -7.35 -12.12 5.70
C ILE A 146 -5.92 -12.35 6.21
N PRO A 147 -5.74 -12.68 7.51
CA PRO A 147 -4.44 -13.01 8.08
C PRO A 147 -3.74 -14.12 7.30
N GLY A 148 -2.48 -13.89 6.92
CA GLY A 148 -1.62 -14.90 6.27
C GLY A 148 -1.76 -15.01 4.74
N VAL A 149 -2.53 -14.14 4.10
CA VAL A 149 -2.49 -13.98 2.64
C VAL A 149 -1.33 -13.07 2.28
N ARG A 150 -0.33 -13.63 1.59
CA ARG A 150 0.79 -12.89 1.01
C ARG A 150 0.60 -12.79 -0.50
N PRO A 151 0.74 -11.62 -1.16
CA PRO A 151 0.52 -11.51 -2.59
C PRO A 151 1.45 -12.44 -3.39
N GLU A 152 2.70 -12.62 -2.95
CA GLU A 152 3.63 -13.57 -3.56
C GLU A 152 3.06 -14.99 -3.57
N LYS A 153 2.38 -15.40 -2.50
CA LYS A 153 1.76 -16.73 -2.39
C LYS A 153 0.60 -16.89 -3.38
N ASN A 154 -0.20 -15.84 -3.59
CA ASN A 154 -1.27 -15.88 -4.59
C ASN A 154 -0.68 -15.92 -6.00
N LEU A 155 0.30 -15.07 -6.29
CA LEU A 155 1.00 -15.05 -7.58
C LEU A 155 1.64 -16.41 -7.89
N SER A 156 2.35 -17.02 -6.93
CA SER A 156 2.98 -18.34 -7.10
C SER A 156 1.93 -19.44 -7.31
N LYS A 157 0.83 -19.44 -6.55
CA LYS A 157 -0.27 -20.42 -6.71
C LYS A 157 -0.92 -20.35 -8.08
N LEU A 158 -0.99 -19.16 -8.66
CA LEU A 158 -1.52 -18.93 -10.01
C LEU A 158 -0.46 -19.19 -11.10
N GLY A 159 0.77 -19.55 -10.72
CA GLY A 159 1.90 -19.71 -11.64
C GLY A 159 2.33 -18.41 -12.30
N VAL A 160 1.91 -17.25 -11.76
CA VAL A 160 2.19 -15.94 -12.35
C VAL A 160 3.60 -15.52 -12.04
N LEU A 161 4.04 -15.67 -10.79
CA LEU A 161 5.35 -15.20 -10.34
C LEU A 161 6.46 -15.78 -11.21
N GLU A 162 6.49 -17.11 -11.34
CA GLU A 162 7.52 -17.83 -12.09
C GLU A 162 7.44 -17.52 -13.59
N ARG A 163 6.23 -17.60 -14.18
CA ARG A 163 6.04 -17.39 -15.62
C ARG A 163 6.47 -16.01 -16.10
N VAL A 164 6.12 -14.94 -15.37
CA VAL A 164 6.45 -13.58 -15.82
C VAL A 164 7.94 -13.29 -15.63
N GLN A 165 8.56 -13.81 -14.56
CA GLN A 165 10.01 -13.70 -14.33
C GLN A 165 10.83 -14.41 -15.42
N GLU A 166 10.41 -15.60 -15.85
CA GLU A 166 11.02 -16.32 -16.98
C GLU A 166 11.02 -15.50 -18.28
N HIS A 167 10.10 -14.54 -18.42
CA HIS A 167 9.97 -13.67 -19.59
C HIS A 167 10.59 -12.27 -19.36
N GLY A 168 11.38 -12.10 -18.30
CA GLY A 168 12.10 -10.86 -18.01
C GLY A 168 11.23 -9.75 -17.42
N VAL A 169 10.08 -10.10 -16.84
CA VAL A 169 9.25 -9.15 -16.07
C VAL A 169 9.63 -9.26 -14.60
N ASP A 170 10.17 -8.18 -14.05
CA ASP A 170 10.46 -8.11 -12.61
C ASP A 170 9.15 -8.17 -11.82
N VAL A 171 9.17 -8.78 -10.63
CA VAL A 171 8.00 -8.81 -9.75
C VAL A 171 8.33 -8.10 -8.45
N VAL A 172 7.53 -7.10 -8.11
CA VAL A 172 7.64 -6.35 -6.87
C VAL A 172 6.34 -6.53 -6.09
N VAL A 173 6.47 -7.10 -4.90
CA VAL A 173 5.37 -7.19 -3.94
C VAL A 173 5.70 -6.33 -2.73
N ARG A 174 4.69 -5.60 -2.27
CA ARG A 174 4.81 -4.62 -1.18
C ARG A 174 3.65 -4.74 -0.21
N ASP A 175 3.91 -4.41 1.05
CA ASP A 175 2.87 -4.34 2.08
C ASP A 175 2.23 -2.97 2.04
N PHE A 176 0.89 -2.90 2.11
CA PHE A 176 0.19 -1.62 2.20
C PHE A 176 0.43 -0.90 3.55
N PHE A 177 0.91 -1.61 4.57
CA PHE A 177 1.11 -1.05 5.91
C PHE A 177 2.57 -0.77 6.27
N ASP A 178 3.54 -1.06 5.40
CA ASP A 178 4.95 -0.76 5.67
C ASP A 178 5.24 0.75 5.50
N PRO A 179 5.41 1.53 6.57
CA PRO A 179 5.56 2.99 6.50
C PRO A 179 6.83 3.44 5.77
N ASP A 180 7.85 2.58 5.63
CA ASP A 180 9.05 2.88 4.85
C ASP A 180 8.79 2.78 3.34
N GLU A 181 7.68 2.15 2.94
CA GLU A 181 7.24 1.96 1.56
C GLU A 181 6.18 2.99 1.11
N PHE A 182 5.59 3.77 2.05
CA PHE A 182 4.61 4.82 1.75
C PHE A 182 5.18 6.23 1.77
N ARG A 183 4.79 7.00 0.76
CA ARG A 183 4.85 8.46 0.80
C ARG A 183 3.44 8.95 1.09
N PHE A 184 3.22 9.56 2.26
CA PHE A 184 2.00 10.31 2.48
C PHE A 184 1.99 11.50 1.52
N VAL A 185 0.92 11.61 0.75
CA VAL A 185 0.74 12.65 -0.25
C VAL A 185 -0.48 13.46 0.14
N ARG A 186 -0.34 14.80 0.13
CA ARG A 186 -1.49 15.67 0.36
C ARG A 186 -2.48 15.52 -0.81
N SER A 187 -3.75 15.26 -0.52
CA SER A 187 -4.77 15.30 -1.57
C SER A 187 -4.73 16.66 -2.28
N PRO A 188 -4.67 16.70 -3.63
CA PRO A 188 -4.94 17.93 -4.34
C PRO A 188 -6.37 18.39 -3.96
N LYS A 189 -6.49 19.67 -3.62
CA LYS A 189 -7.78 20.31 -3.35
C LYS A 189 -8.54 20.54 -4.65
#